data_AF-A0A447QZI4-F1
#
_entry.id   AF-A0A447QZI4-F1
#
_cell.length_a   1.000
_cell.length_b   1.000
_cell.length_c   1.000
_cell.angle_alpha   90.00
_cell.angle_beta   90.00
_cell.angle_gamma   90.00
#
_symmetry.space_group_name_H-M   'P 1'
#
loop_
_entity.id
_entity.type
_entity.pdbx_description
1 polymer ?
#
loop_
_entity_poly.entity_id
_entity_poly.type
_entity_poly.pdbx_seq_one_letter_code
_entity_poly.pdbx_strand_id
1 'polypeptide(L)'
;MNQFKDVFLGLDKRNYSRATTSQRCVRAGGKHNDLENVGYTARHHTFFEMLGNFSFGDYFKHDAIQFAWELLTGENWFALPKERLWVTVYETDDEAYEIWEKEVGIPRERIIRIGDNKGAPYASDNFWQMGDTGPCGPCTEIFYDHGDHIWGGPPGSPEEDGDRYIEIWNIVFMQFNRQADGLWNHYRNRL
;
A
#
# COMPACT_ATOMS: atom_id res chain seq x y z
N MET A 1 -6.46 1.47 9.01
CA MET A 1 -6.87 0.07 9.35
C MET A 1 -7.04 -0.21 10.85
N ASN A 2 -6.50 0.59 11.79
CA ASN A 2 -6.38 0.17 13.20
C ASN A 2 -7.71 -0.17 13.90
N GLN A 3 -8.79 0.59 13.64
CA GLN A 3 -10.13 0.31 14.21
C GLN A 3 -10.78 -0.98 13.68
N PHE A 4 -10.20 -1.60 12.65
CA PHE A 4 -10.64 -2.87 12.06
C PHE A 4 -9.66 -4.01 12.36
N LYS A 5 -8.69 -3.82 13.26
CA LYS A 5 -7.69 -4.84 13.61
C LYS A 5 -8.34 -6.18 13.94
N ASP A 6 -9.29 -6.19 14.86
CA ASP A 6 -9.94 -7.43 15.32
C ASP A 6 -10.85 -8.05 14.24
N VAL A 7 -11.36 -7.25 13.31
CA VAL A 7 -12.11 -7.74 12.15
C VAL A 7 -11.18 -8.51 11.20
N PHE A 8 -9.99 -7.97 10.91
CA PHE A 8 -8.97 -8.68 10.12
C PHE A 8 -8.47 -9.95 10.84
N LEU A 9 -8.39 -9.93 12.17
CA LEU A 9 -8.04 -11.11 12.96
C LEU A 9 -9.17 -12.15 13.05
N GLY A 10 -10.39 -11.83 12.59
CA GLY A 10 -11.57 -12.68 12.72
C GLY A 10 -12.11 -12.80 14.15
N LEU A 11 -11.71 -11.88 15.04
CA LEU A 11 -12.13 -11.81 16.44
C LEU A 11 -13.38 -10.93 16.63
N ASP A 12 -13.61 -10.00 15.70
CA ASP A 12 -14.79 -9.14 15.65
C ASP A 12 -15.52 -9.33 14.31
N LYS A 13 -16.86 -9.30 14.33
CA LYS A 13 -17.70 -9.47 13.13
C LYS A 13 -18.63 -8.29 13.00
N ARG A 14 -18.64 -7.69 11.81
CA ARG A 14 -19.52 -6.57 11.45
C ARG A 14 -20.72 -7.07 10.65
N ASN A 15 -21.78 -6.25 10.62
CA ASN A 15 -22.95 -6.48 9.75
C ASN A 15 -22.66 -6.16 8.27
N TYR A 16 -21.44 -5.74 7.95
CA TYR A 16 -20.94 -5.41 6.62
C TYR A 16 -19.62 -6.15 6.36
N SER A 17 -19.39 -6.52 5.10
CA SER A 17 -18.17 -7.18 4.62
C SER A 17 -17.19 -6.21 3.95
N ARG A 18 -17.62 -4.97 3.70
CA ARG A 18 -16.81 -3.90 3.10
C ARG A 18 -17.06 -2.57 3.79
N ALA A 19 -16.05 -1.71 3.86
CA ALA A 19 -16.15 -0.39 4.48
C ALA A 19 -15.26 0.64 3.78
N THR A 20 -15.52 1.93 4.02
CA THR A 20 -14.62 3.03 3.64
C THR A 20 -14.55 4.06 4.78
N THR A 21 -13.41 4.72 4.94
CA THR A 21 -13.19 5.76 5.97
C THR A 21 -12.22 6.83 5.50
N SER A 22 -12.40 8.08 5.94
CA SER A 22 -11.31 9.06 6.07
C SER A 22 -10.81 9.05 7.50
N GLN A 23 -9.62 8.49 7.72
CA GLN A 23 -9.07 8.29 9.05
C GLN A 23 -8.04 9.37 9.37
N ARG A 24 -8.27 10.15 10.43
CA ARG A 24 -7.20 10.96 11.03
C ARG A 24 -6.07 10.09 11.57
N CYS A 25 -4.84 10.36 11.18
CA CYS A 25 -3.63 9.63 11.54
C CYS A 25 -2.61 10.58 12.19
N VAL A 26 -1.88 10.08 13.18
CA VAL A 26 -0.70 10.76 13.73
C VAL A 26 0.49 9.82 13.67
N ARG A 27 1.57 10.22 12.99
CA ARG A 27 2.84 9.49 12.88
C ARG A 27 3.98 10.33 13.47
N ALA A 28 4.04 10.37 14.81
CA ALA A 28 5.05 11.12 15.56
C ALA A 28 5.78 10.24 16.60
N GLY A 29 5.77 8.91 16.41
CA GLY A 29 6.40 7.94 17.31
C GLY A 29 5.97 6.50 17.03
N GLY A 30 6.71 5.54 17.59
CA GLY A 30 6.48 4.11 17.37
C GLY A 30 7.04 3.63 16.02
N LYS A 31 6.38 2.62 15.42
CA LYS A 31 6.85 1.97 14.18
C LYS A 31 6.84 2.90 12.96
N HIS A 32 5.83 3.77 12.87
CA HIS A 32 5.68 4.74 11.79
C HIS A 32 5.85 6.14 12.38
N ASN A 33 7.00 6.77 12.15
CA ASN A 33 7.37 8.05 12.72
C ASN A 33 7.95 8.98 11.66
N ASP A 34 7.20 10.02 11.33
CA ASP A 34 7.55 11.00 10.30
C ASP A 34 7.98 12.34 10.90
N LEU A 35 8.14 12.43 12.24
CA LEU A 35 8.40 13.69 12.95
C LEU A 35 9.61 14.46 12.40
N GLU A 36 10.71 13.77 12.16
CA GLU A 36 11.97 14.37 11.67
C GLU A 36 11.93 14.70 10.17
N ASN A 37 10.94 14.20 9.42
CA ASN A 37 10.80 14.46 7.98
C ASN A 37 9.99 15.73 7.69
N VAL A 38 9.23 16.22 8.67
CA VAL A 38 8.35 17.39 8.50
C VAL A 38 9.19 18.65 8.28
N GLY A 39 8.94 19.32 7.15
CA GLY A 39 9.68 20.51 6.73
C GLY A 39 10.91 20.24 5.88
N TYR A 40 11.31 18.97 5.71
CA TYR A 40 12.44 18.56 4.86
C TYR A 40 12.02 17.88 3.55
N THR A 41 10.80 17.37 3.51
CA THR A 41 10.20 16.71 2.33
C THR A 41 8.86 17.36 2.01
N ALA A 42 8.42 17.27 0.76
CA ALA A 42 7.14 17.80 0.32
C ALA A 42 5.94 16.91 0.71
N ARG A 43 6.20 15.69 1.20
CA ARG A 43 5.19 14.62 1.33
C ARG A 43 4.86 14.18 2.76
N HIS A 44 5.66 14.56 3.76
CA HIS A 44 5.46 14.07 5.12
C HIS A 44 4.77 15.08 6.05
N HIS A 45 3.84 14.57 6.84
CA HIS A 45 3.14 15.29 7.90
C HIS A 45 3.11 14.46 9.18
N THR A 46 3.06 15.10 10.35
CA THR A 46 2.78 14.38 11.59
C THR A 46 1.31 14.00 11.69
N PHE A 47 0.40 14.92 11.37
CA PHE A 47 -1.04 14.69 11.31
C PHE A 47 -1.53 14.74 9.87
N PHE A 48 -2.26 13.71 9.43
CA PHE A 48 -2.82 13.63 8.08
C PHE A 48 -4.09 12.77 8.07
N GLU A 49 -4.81 12.79 6.95
CA GLU A 49 -5.94 11.88 6.71
C GLU A 49 -5.54 10.74 5.78
N MET A 50 -5.89 9.52 6.15
CA MET A 50 -5.73 8.33 5.34
C MET A 50 -7.09 7.89 4.82
N LEU A 51 -7.32 8.07 3.53
CA LEU A 51 -8.47 7.54 2.82
C LEU A 51 -8.27 6.03 2.64
N GLY A 52 -9.27 5.22 2.95
CA GLY A 52 -9.14 3.76 2.79
C GLY A 52 -10.46 3.06 2.57
N ASN A 53 -10.45 2.10 1.65
CA ASN A 53 -11.46 1.05 1.49
C ASN A 53 -10.95 -0.26 2.12
N PHE A 54 -11.85 -1.04 2.70
CA PHE A 54 -11.53 -2.27 3.40
C PHE A 54 -12.45 -3.40 2.93
N SER A 55 -11.86 -4.56 2.67
CA SER A 55 -12.55 -5.82 2.41
C SER A 55 -12.30 -6.77 3.58
N PHE A 56 -13.38 -7.32 4.15
CA PHE A 56 -13.34 -8.25 5.28
C PHE A 56 -13.82 -9.63 4.82
N GLY A 57 -13.00 -10.30 4.00
CA GLY A 57 -13.39 -11.57 3.35
C GLY A 57 -14.48 -11.37 2.30
N ASP A 58 -14.42 -10.26 1.56
CA ASP A 58 -15.34 -9.90 0.47
C ASP A 58 -14.63 -10.07 -0.87
N TYR A 59 -14.05 -9.00 -1.42
CA TYR A 59 -13.18 -9.02 -2.60
C TYR A 59 -11.70 -9.08 -2.21
N PHE A 60 -10.82 -9.41 -3.17
CA PHE A 60 -9.37 -9.50 -2.95
C PHE A 60 -8.57 -8.72 -4.00
N LYS A 61 -7.41 -9.22 -4.45
CA LYS A 61 -6.43 -8.44 -5.23
C LYS A 61 -7.01 -7.80 -6.49
N HIS A 62 -7.66 -8.60 -7.34
CA HIS A 62 -8.24 -8.16 -8.62
C HIS A 62 -9.11 -6.91 -8.43
N ASP A 63 -10.22 -7.03 -7.69
CA ASP A 63 -11.16 -5.91 -7.54
C ASP A 63 -10.58 -4.76 -6.72
N ALA A 64 -9.69 -5.03 -5.75
CA ALA A 64 -9.04 -3.96 -4.99
C ALA A 64 -8.18 -3.06 -5.90
N ILE A 65 -7.40 -3.67 -6.81
CA ILE A 65 -6.62 -2.96 -7.81
C ILE A 65 -7.54 -2.22 -8.78
N GLN A 66 -8.58 -2.88 -9.30
CA GLN A 66 -9.53 -2.25 -10.23
C GLN A 66 -10.26 -1.05 -9.62
N PHE A 67 -10.70 -1.12 -8.35
CA PHE A 67 -11.32 0.02 -7.67
C PHE A 67 -10.39 1.21 -7.52
N ALA A 68 -9.14 0.97 -7.12
CA ALA A 68 -8.16 2.04 -7.01
C ALA A 68 -7.87 2.67 -8.37
N TRP A 69 -7.68 1.85 -9.40
CA TRP A 69 -7.38 2.32 -10.75
C TRP A 69 -8.54 3.10 -11.40
N GLU A 70 -9.78 2.62 -11.24
CA GLU A 70 -10.98 3.31 -11.72
C GLU A 70 -11.15 4.67 -11.04
N LEU A 71 -10.98 4.75 -9.71
CA LEU A 71 -11.07 6.03 -9.00
C LEU A 71 -9.99 7.02 -9.46
N LEU A 72 -8.74 6.55 -9.59
CA LEU A 72 -7.63 7.42 -9.98
C LEU A 72 -7.71 7.88 -11.44
N THR A 73 -8.16 7.01 -12.36
CA THR A 73 -7.95 7.23 -13.81
C THR A 73 -9.23 7.30 -14.63
N GLY A 74 -10.37 6.89 -14.08
CA GLY A 74 -11.64 6.94 -14.78
C GLY A 74 -12.09 8.38 -15.05
N GLU A 75 -12.64 8.62 -16.25
CA GLU A 75 -13.03 9.96 -16.72
C GLU A 75 -14.13 10.60 -15.85
N ASN A 76 -14.91 9.78 -15.14
CA ASN A 76 -15.97 10.23 -14.23
C ASN A 76 -15.48 10.47 -12.79
N TRP A 77 -14.18 10.27 -12.53
CA TRP A 77 -13.58 10.30 -11.20
C TRP A 77 -12.44 11.31 -11.12
N PHE A 78 -11.23 10.92 -10.70
CA PHE A 78 -10.09 11.85 -10.60
C PHE A 78 -9.42 12.13 -11.94
N ALA A 79 -9.61 11.26 -12.94
CA ALA A 79 -9.12 11.43 -14.30
C ALA A 79 -7.61 11.77 -14.38
N LEU A 80 -6.78 11.15 -13.53
CA LEU A 80 -5.33 11.32 -13.56
C LEU A 80 -4.73 10.71 -14.85
N PRO A 81 -3.68 11.34 -15.41
CA PRO A 81 -2.99 10.82 -16.58
C PRO A 81 -2.30 9.48 -16.26
N LYS A 82 -2.72 8.41 -16.95
CA LYS A 82 -2.26 7.02 -16.72
C LYS A 82 -0.75 6.86 -16.94
N GLU A 83 -0.17 7.64 -17.84
CA GLU A 83 1.25 7.64 -18.17
C GLU A 83 2.14 8.19 -17.05
N ARG A 84 1.57 8.92 -16.08
CA ARG A 84 2.29 9.43 -14.91
C ARG A 84 2.18 8.50 -13.70
N LEU A 85 1.43 7.42 -13.81
CA LEU A 85 1.24 6.45 -12.74
C LEU A 85 2.22 5.28 -12.89
N TRP A 86 2.85 4.96 -11.77
CA TRP A 86 3.78 3.86 -11.60
C TRP A 86 3.26 2.97 -10.48
N VAL A 87 3.62 1.69 -10.49
CA VAL A 87 3.20 0.75 -9.45
C VAL A 87 4.37 -0.09 -8.96
N THR A 88 4.35 -0.41 -7.68
CA THR A 88 5.24 -1.40 -7.08
C THR A 88 4.44 -2.61 -6.63
N VAL A 89 5.05 -3.80 -6.69
CA VAL A 89 4.52 -5.04 -6.13
C VAL A 89 5.61 -5.74 -5.33
N TYR A 90 5.20 -6.54 -4.35
CA TYR A 90 6.15 -7.38 -3.62
C TYR A 90 6.82 -8.38 -4.55
N GLU A 91 8.12 -8.63 -4.40
CA GLU A 91 8.94 -9.40 -5.36
C GLU A 91 8.34 -10.77 -5.70
N THR A 92 7.75 -11.45 -4.70
CA THR A 92 7.16 -12.78 -4.84
C THR A 92 5.64 -12.75 -5.08
N ASP A 93 5.02 -11.59 -5.31
CA ASP A 93 3.59 -11.46 -5.59
C ASP A 93 3.33 -11.40 -7.11
N ASP A 94 3.44 -12.56 -7.75
CA ASP A 94 3.20 -12.71 -9.19
C ASP A 94 1.75 -12.39 -9.58
N GLU A 95 0.79 -12.68 -8.71
CA GLU A 95 -0.63 -12.40 -8.95
C GLU A 95 -0.87 -10.88 -9.09
N ALA A 96 -0.33 -10.07 -8.18
CA ALA A 96 -0.44 -8.61 -8.27
C ALA A 96 0.25 -8.07 -9.53
N TYR A 97 1.43 -8.61 -9.88
CA TYR A 97 2.13 -8.22 -11.10
C TYR A 97 1.30 -8.53 -12.35
N GLU A 98 0.70 -9.73 -12.42
CA GLU A 98 -0.12 -10.14 -13.56
C GLU A 98 -1.39 -9.30 -13.70
N ILE A 99 -2.05 -8.95 -12.59
CA ILE A 99 -3.22 -8.05 -12.62
C ILE A 99 -2.83 -6.69 -13.21
N TRP A 100 -1.76 -6.07 -12.72
CA TRP A 100 -1.31 -4.78 -13.24
C TRP A 100 -0.89 -4.83 -14.72
N GLU A 101 -0.15 -5.87 -15.11
CA GLU A 101 0.34 -6.01 -16.49
C GLU A 101 -0.79 -6.33 -17.47
N LYS A 102 -1.58 -7.37 -17.18
CA LYS A 102 -2.46 -8.01 -18.18
C LYS A 102 -3.87 -7.45 -18.13
N GLU A 103 -4.38 -7.12 -16.95
CA GLU A 103 -5.77 -6.73 -16.76
C GLU A 103 -5.93 -5.22 -16.72
N VAL A 104 -5.05 -4.52 -15.99
CA VAL A 104 -5.03 -3.05 -15.97
C VAL A 104 -4.31 -2.50 -17.21
N GLY A 105 -3.28 -3.19 -17.69
CA GLY A 105 -2.53 -2.79 -18.88
C GLY A 105 -1.42 -1.78 -18.60
N ILE A 106 -0.83 -1.78 -17.40
CA ILE A 106 0.36 -0.97 -17.11
C ILE A 106 1.55 -1.53 -17.89
N PRO A 107 2.29 -0.70 -18.64
CA PRO A 107 3.53 -1.13 -19.30
C PRO A 107 4.54 -1.66 -18.29
N ARG A 108 5.19 -2.78 -18.63
CA ARG A 108 6.06 -3.54 -17.70
C ARG A 108 7.16 -2.69 -17.08
N GLU A 109 7.68 -1.70 -17.81
CA GLU A 109 8.71 -0.77 -17.33
C GLU A 109 8.26 0.12 -16.17
N ARG A 110 6.94 0.23 -15.93
CA ARG A 110 6.34 0.96 -14.80
C ARG A 110 5.77 0.06 -13.71
N ILE A 111 6.00 -1.25 -13.78
CA ILE A 111 5.64 -2.23 -12.75
C ILE A 111 6.93 -2.72 -12.09
N ILE A 112 7.22 -2.21 -10.91
CA ILE A 112 8.49 -2.44 -10.21
C ILE A 112 8.29 -3.49 -9.13
N ARG A 113 9.20 -4.47 -9.07
CA ARG A 113 9.21 -5.49 -8.01
C ARG A 113 10.16 -5.06 -6.90
N ILE A 114 9.66 -5.03 -5.66
CA ILE A 114 10.46 -4.69 -4.48
C ILE A 114 10.48 -5.89 -3.53
N GLY A 115 11.69 -6.38 -3.25
CA GLY A 115 11.94 -7.46 -2.30
C GLY A 115 12.11 -6.96 -0.88
N ASP A 116 12.80 -7.74 -0.06
CA ASP A 116 13.17 -7.39 1.32
C ASP A 116 14.31 -6.34 1.37
N ASN A 117 14.03 -5.15 0.82
CA ASN A 117 14.97 -4.06 0.62
C ASN A 117 15.44 -3.38 1.93
N LYS A 118 14.85 -3.74 3.08
CA LYS A 118 15.24 -3.23 4.41
C LYS A 118 16.12 -4.21 5.19
N GLY A 119 16.72 -5.18 4.49
CA GLY A 119 17.82 -6.00 5.02
C GLY A 119 17.41 -7.14 5.96
N ALA A 120 16.12 -7.48 6.02
CA ALA A 120 15.61 -8.58 6.83
C ALA A 120 14.38 -9.23 6.16
N PRO A 121 14.09 -10.51 6.44
CA PRO A 121 12.89 -11.18 5.92
C PRO A 121 11.61 -10.43 6.25
N TYR A 122 10.76 -10.18 5.24
CA TYR A 122 9.54 -9.39 5.31
C TYR A 122 9.74 -7.92 5.72
N ALA A 123 10.98 -7.44 5.70
CA ALA A 123 11.31 -6.04 5.88
C ALA A 123 11.45 -5.42 4.48
N SER A 124 10.30 -4.98 3.96
CA SER A 124 10.14 -4.46 2.61
C SER A 124 9.24 -3.23 2.64
N ASP A 125 9.37 -2.34 1.66
CA ASP A 125 8.33 -1.34 1.37
C ASP A 125 7.04 -2.02 0.90
N ASN A 126 7.15 -3.08 0.09
CA ASN A 126 6.00 -3.84 -0.41
C ASN A 126 5.53 -4.98 0.52
N PHE A 127 5.93 -4.96 1.79
CA PHE A 127 5.35 -5.83 2.83
C PHE A 127 4.92 -5.00 4.03
N TRP A 128 3.63 -4.65 4.06
CA TRP A 128 3.10 -3.76 5.09
C TRP A 128 2.81 -4.49 6.40
N GLN A 129 3.16 -3.84 7.52
CA GLN A 129 2.93 -4.34 8.86
C GLN A 129 2.37 -3.25 9.77
N MET A 130 1.32 -3.57 10.53
CA MET A 130 0.71 -2.62 11.48
C MET A 130 1.68 -2.23 12.60
N GLY A 131 2.45 -3.18 13.09
CA GLY A 131 3.30 -3.07 14.27
C GLY A 131 4.28 -4.22 14.30
N ASP A 132 4.93 -4.46 15.44
CA ASP A 132 5.74 -5.67 15.66
C ASP A 132 4.87 -6.94 15.75
N THR A 133 3.57 -6.76 16.05
CA THR A 133 2.55 -7.81 16.01
C THR A 133 1.29 -7.30 15.29
N GLY A 134 0.45 -8.22 14.84
CA GLY A 134 -0.86 -7.91 14.26
C GLY A 134 -0.95 -8.13 12.74
N PRO A 135 -2.01 -7.59 12.11
CA PRO A 135 -2.25 -7.77 10.69
C PRO A 135 -1.17 -7.21 9.78
N CYS A 136 -0.85 -8.00 8.75
CA CYS A 136 0.19 -7.72 7.77
C CYS A 136 0.02 -8.56 6.49
N GLY A 137 0.76 -8.20 5.46
CA GLY A 137 0.81 -8.93 4.20
C GLY A 137 1.55 -8.17 3.10
N PRO A 138 1.75 -8.81 1.94
CA PRO A 138 2.29 -8.13 0.77
C PRO A 138 1.34 -6.99 0.35
N CYS A 139 1.91 -5.94 -0.21
CA CYS A 139 1.14 -4.82 -0.74
C CYS A 139 1.63 -4.41 -2.12
N THR A 140 0.73 -3.75 -2.84
CA THR A 140 1.06 -3.01 -4.06
C THR A 140 0.82 -1.53 -3.81
N GLU A 141 1.71 -0.68 -4.31
CA GLU A 141 1.61 0.76 -4.11
C GLU A 141 1.56 1.46 -5.46
N ILE A 142 0.83 2.57 -5.50
CA ILE A 142 0.68 3.42 -6.67
C ILE A 142 1.45 4.71 -6.41
N PHE A 143 2.27 5.11 -7.38
CA PHE A 143 3.08 6.32 -7.36
C PHE A 143 2.68 7.28 -8.47
N TYR A 144 2.80 8.58 -8.23
CA TYR A 144 2.58 9.63 -9.22
C TYR A 144 3.89 10.37 -9.54
N ASP A 145 4.27 10.42 -10.82
CA ASP A 145 5.41 11.21 -11.31
C ASP A 145 5.02 12.69 -11.40
N HIS A 146 5.53 13.52 -10.49
CA HIS A 146 5.31 14.96 -10.48
C HIS A 146 6.08 15.72 -11.57
N GLY A 147 7.04 15.10 -12.24
CA GLY A 147 7.76 15.63 -13.40
C GLY A 147 9.24 15.90 -13.12
N ASP A 148 10.00 16.07 -14.20
CA ASP A 148 11.46 16.22 -14.20
C ASP A 148 12.00 17.49 -13.53
N HIS A 149 11.14 18.48 -13.29
CA HIS A 149 11.45 19.69 -12.52
C HIS A 149 11.59 19.45 -11.02
N ILE A 150 11.27 18.25 -10.53
CA ILE A 150 11.48 17.81 -9.14
C ILE A 150 12.56 16.73 -9.13
N TRP A 151 13.48 16.81 -8.16
CA TRP A 151 14.52 15.79 -7.98
C TRP A 151 13.92 14.49 -7.42
N GLY A 152 14.40 13.36 -7.95
CA GLY A 152 14.02 12.01 -7.51
C GLY A 152 13.93 11.04 -8.69
N GLY A 153 14.13 9.76 -8.39
CA GLY A 153 13.99 8.64 -9.32
C GLY A 153 12.77 7.78 -8.98
N PRO A 154 12.40 6.84 -9.86
CA PRO A 154 11.29 5.91 -9.60
C PRO A 154 11.59 5.02 -8.38
N PRO A 155 10.57 4.37 -7.77
CA PRO A 155 10.79 3.45 -6.66
C PRO A 155 11.75 2.32 -7.05
N GLY A 156 12.56 1.85 -6.11
CA GLY A 156 13.65 0.88 -6.34
C GLY A 156 14.93 1.47 -6.95
N SER A 157 14.95 2.76 -7.28
CA SER A 157 16.14 3.43 -7.79
C SER A 157 16.98 4.06 -6.66
N PRO A 158 18.28 4.36 -6.88
CA PRO A 158 19.10 5.06 -5.89
C PRO A 158 18.58 6.45 -5.47
N GLU A 159 17.66 7.03 -6.25
CA GLU A 159 17.07 8.36 -6.01
C GLU A 159 15.59 8.27 -5.59
N GLU A 160 15.11 7.09 -5.17
CA GLU A 160 13.70 6.84 -4.82
C GLU A 160 13.15 7.72 -3.69
N ASP A 161 14.03 8.23 -2.82
CA ASP A 161 13.65 9.05 -1.66
C ASP A 161 13.33 10.52 -2.03
N GLY A 162 13.52 10.89 -3.30
CA GLY A 162 13.16 12.21 -3.82
C GLY A 162 11.65 12.44 -3.88
N ASP A 163 11.25 13.71 -4.05
CA ASP A 163 9.83 14.11 -4.07
C ASP A 163 9.21 14.06 -5.48
N ARG A 164 9.91 13.50 -6.48
CA ARG A 164 9.39 13.38 -7.85
C ARG A 164 8.33 12.29 -7.97
N TYR A 165 8.61 11.08 -7.50
CA TYR A 165 7.70 9.93 -7.59
C TYR A 165 7.06 9.71 -6.22
N ILE A 166 5.89 10.32 -6.01
CA ILE A 166 5.22 10.28 -4.70
C ILE A 166 4.33 9.06 -4.60
N GLU A 167 4.49 8.27 -3.54
CA GLU A 167 3.54 7.23 -3.15
C GLU A 167 2.18 7.89 -2.84
N ILE A 168 1.15 7.55 -3.62
CA ILE A 168 -0.20 8.12 -3.46
C ILE A 168 -1.19 7.14 -2.83
N TRP A 169 -1.00 5.83 -3.01
CA TRP A 169 -1.94 4.83 -2.49
C TRP A 169 -1.28 3.47 -2.28
N ASN A 170 -1.29 2.98 -1.05
CA ASN A 170 -0.90 1.62 -0.69
C ASN A 170 -2.12 0.69 -0.54
N ILE A 171 -2.13 -0.43 -1.28
CA ILE A 171 -3.15 -1.48 -1.27
C ILE A 171 -2.55 -2.73 -0.61
N VAL A 172 -2.91 -2.96 0.66
CA VAL A 172 -2.37 -4.08 1.44
C VAL A 172 -3.26 -5.32 1.33
N PHE A 173 -2.68 -6.43 0.90
CA PHE A 173 -3.34 -7.74 0.85
C PHE A 173 -3.13 -8.47 2.17
N MET A 174 -3.98 -8.19 3.16
CA MET A 174 -3.88 -8.77 4.50
C MET A 174 -3.90 -10.31 4.44
N GLN A 175 -2.81 -10.95 4.84
CA GLN A 175 -2.61 -12.40 4.72
C GLN A 175 -2.17 -13.09 6.01
N PHE A 176 -1.52 -12.34 6.91
CA PHE A 176 -0.89 -12.90 8.10
C PHE A 176 -1.19 -12.07 9.34
N ASN A 177 -1.16 -12.75 10.49
CA ASN A 177 -1.02 -12.13 11.80
C ASN A 177 0.39 -12.41 12.35
N ARG A 178 1.23 -11.38 12.42
CA ARG A 178 2.59 -11.46 12.99
C ARG A 178 2.51 -11.64 14.51
N GLN A 179 3.16 -12.68 15.03
CA GLN A 179 3.26 -12.97 16.46
C GLN A 179 4.52 -12.32 17.07
N ALA A 180 4.55 -12.21 18.40
CA ALA A 180 5.66 -11.60 19.13
C ALA A 180 6.98 -12.39 19.02
N ASP A 181 6.90 -13.70 18.79
CA ASP A 181 8.05 -14.59 18.55
C ASP A 181 8.55 -14.55 17.10
N GLY A 182 7.95 -13.72 16.24
CA GLY A 182 8.28 -13.63 14.83
C GLY A 182 7.60 -14.67 13.94
N LEU A 183 6.76 -15.55 14.48
CA LEU A 183 5.97 -16.49 13.68
C LEU A 183 4.80 -15.80 12.96
N TRP A 184 4.41 -16.37 11.82
CA TRP A 184 3.34 -15.86 10.96
C TRP A 184 2.16 -16.84 10.95
N ASN A 185 1.01 -16.40 11.46
CA ASN A 185 -0.22 -17.18 11.35
C ASN A 185 -1.01 -16.73 10.12
N HIS A 186 -1.30 -17.65 9.20
CA HIS A 186 -2.18 -17.37 8.07
C HIS A 186 -3.61 -17.06 8.54
N TYR A 187 -4.26 -16.10 7.90
CA TYR A 187 -5.68 -15.88 8.11
C TYR A 187 -6.52 -17.06 7.63
N ARG A 188 -7.52 -17.45 8.43
CA ARG A 188 -8.46 -18.52 8.11
C ARG A 188 -9.41 -18.18 6.95
N ASN A 189 -9.61 -16.89 6.67
CA ASN A 189 -10.55 -16.41 5.67
C ASN A 189 -9.84 -15.95 4.39
N ARG A 190 -9.03 -16.83 3.80
CA ARG A 190 -8.74 -16.72 2.36
C ARG A 190 -9.96 -17.29 1.65
N LEU A 191 -10.76 -16.43 1.01
CA LEU A 191 -11.60 -16.91 -0.08
C LEU A 191 -10.70 -17.19 -1.27
#